data_AF-A0A8H3B678-F1
#
_entry.id   AF-A0A8H3B678-F1
#
_cell.length_a   1.000
_cell.length_b   1.000
_cell.length_c   1.000
_cell.angle_alpha   90.00
_cell.angle_beta   90.00
_cell.angle_gamma   90.00
#
_symmetry.space_group_name_H-M   'P 1'
#
loop_
_entity.id
_entity.type
_entity.pdbx_description
1 polymer ?
#
loop_
_entity_poly.entity_id
_entity_poly.type
_entity_poly.pdbx_seq_one_letter_code
_entity_poly.pdbx_strand_id
1 'polypeptide(L)'
;MSGSRLICGQDQRLTVEHIKQHHFFYGVDWATIRNIDAPFIPHLRSITDTSYFPTEEYENVPEQPAGADTSGAHKDLAFLGYTFKRFSVNSHAF
;
A
#
# COMPACT_ATOMS: atom_id res chain seq x y z
N MET A 1 -0.50 -32.47 11.85
CA MET A 1 -0.98 -31.08 12.00
C MET A 1 0.13 -30.15 11.53
N SER A 2 0.01 -29.57 10.33
CA SER A 2 1.01 -28.60 9.84
C SER A 2 0.76 -27.26 10.51
N GLY A 3 1.65 -26.80 11.39
CA GLY A 3 1.55 -25.51 12.04
C GLY A 3 1.65 -24.35 11.04
N SER A 4 0.95 -23.24 11.33
CA SER A 4 1.06 -22.00 10.56
C SER A 4 2.44 -21.38 10.76
N ARG A 5 3.23 -21.26 9.69
CA ARG A 5 4.60 -20.70 9.69
C ARG A 5 4.62 -19.24 9.23
N LEU A 6 3.71 -18.44 9.81
CA LEU A 6 3.62 -17.00 9.55
C LEU A 6 4.42 -16.17 10.57
N ILE A 7 4.50 -16.63 11.82
CA ILE A 7 5.32 -16.04 12.87
C ILE A 7 6.46 -17.02 13.18
N CYS A 8 7.55 -16.92 12.41
CA CYS A 8 8.71 -17.80 12.53
C CYS A 8 9.97 -17.13 11.97
N GLY A 9 11.12 -17.77 12.18
CA GLY A 9 12.39 -17.40 11.57
C GLY A 9 12.32 -17.39 10.04
N GLN A 10 13.21 -16.63 9.39
CA GLN A 10 13.24 -16.49 7.93
C GLN A 10 13.39 -17.84 7.22
N ASP A 11 14.20 -18.73 7.77
CA ASP A 11 14.48 -20.07 7.24
C ASP A 11 13.25 -21.01 7.26
N GLN A 12 12.26 -20.71 8.10
CA GLN A 12 11.03 -21.49 8.25
C GLN A 12 9.81 -20.84 7.57
N ARG A 13 9.96 -19.63 7.03
CA ARG A 13 8.83 -18.86 6.49
C ARG A 13 8.27 -19.50 5.23
N LEU A 14 6.95 -19.55 5.13
CA LEU A 14 6.28 -20.01 3.91
C LEU A 14 6.56 -19.05 2.73
N THR A 15 6.71 -19.62 1.53
CA THR A 15 6.66 -18.85 0.28
C THR A 15 5.22 -18.48 -0.05
N VAL A 16 5.02 -17.60 -1.03
CA VAL A 16 3.67 -17.23 -1.49
C VAL A 16 2.90 -18.46 -1.98
N GLU A 17 3.54 -19.37 -2.71
CA GLU A 17 2.94 -20.60 -3.22
C GLU A 17 2.48 -21.50 -2.08
N HIS A 18 3.29 -21.65 -1.03
CA HIS A 18 2.91 -22.42 0.16
C HIS A 18 1.78 -21.75 0.96
N ILE A 19 1.73 -20.40 1.03
CA ILE A 19 0.63 -19.68 1.67
C ILE A 19 -0.67 -19.94 0.92
N LYS A 20 -0.66 -19.87 -0.42
CA LYS A 20 -1.85 -20.11 -1.27
C LYS A 20 -2.44 -21.51 -1.10
N GLN A 21 -1.60 -22.50 -0.78
CA GLN A 21 -2.00 -23.90 -0.57
C GLN A 21 -2.35 -24.22 0.90
N HIS A 22 -2.17 -23.27 1.82
CA HIS A 22 -2.44 -23.49 3.24
C HIS A 22 -3.94 -23.73 3.47
N HIS A 23 -4.28 -24.69 4.34
CA HIS A 23 -5.65 -25.13 4.59
C HIS A 23 -6.61 -23.99 5.00
N PHE A 24 -6.09 -22.94 5.65
CA PHE A 24 -6.87 -21.74 5.97
C PHE A 24 -7.51 -21.08 4.73
N PHE A 25 -6.86 -21.15 3.57
CA PHE A 25 -7.35 -20.58 2.31
C PHE A 25 -8.02 -21.62 1.40
N TYR A 26 -8.48 -22.75 1.95
CA TYR A 26 -9.20 -23.74 1.18
C TYR A 26 -10.44 -23.11 0.50
N GLY A 27 -10.58 -23.36 -0.81
CA GLY A 27 -11.67 -22.81 -1.62
C GLY A 27 -11.40 -21.41 -2.21
N VAL A 28 -10.27 -20.77 -1.87
CA VAL A 28 -9.91 -19.49 -2.49
C VAL A 28 -9.37 -19.73 -3.91
N ASP A 29 -10.06 -19.19 -4.92
CA ASP A 29 -9.53 -19.09 -6.27
C ASP A 29 -8.69 -17.81 -6.43
N TRP A 30 -7.37 -17.98 -6.35
CA TRP A 30 -6.41 -16.88 -6.46
C TRP A 30 -6.35 -16.21 -7.84
N ALA A 31 -6.79 -16.89 -8.90
CA ALA A 31 -6.80 -16.32 -10.25
C ALA A 31 -7.92 -15.29 -10.42
N THR A 32 -9.03 -15.47 -9.71
CA THR A 32 -10.25 -14.65 -9.84
C THR A 32 -10.60 -13.87 -8.57
N ILE A 33 -9.76 -13.91 -7.52
CA ILE A 33 -10.01 -13.25 -6.23
C ILE A 33 -10.35 -11.75 -6.30
N ARG A 34 -9.96 -11.05 -7.38
CA ARG A 34 -10.31 -9.63 -7.59
C ARG A 34 -11.66 -9.41 -8.28
N ASN A 35 -12.28 -10.47 -8.77
CA ASN A 35 -13.54 -10.43 -9.52
C ASN A 35 -14.75 -10.83 -8.64
N ILE A 36 -14.51 -11.18 -7.38
CA ILE A 36 -15.58 -11.47 -6.42
C ILE A 36 -15.91 -10.21 -5.62
N ASP A 37 -17.15 -10.14 -5.11
CA ASP A 37 -17.55 -9.06 -4.21
C ASP A 37 -16.74 -9.13 -2.92
N ALA A 38 -16.20 -7.99 -2.51
CA ALA A 38 -15.53 -7.87 -1.22
C ALA A 38 -16.58 -8.03 -0.09
N PRO A 39 -16.24 -8.72 1.01
CA PRO A 39 -17.17 -8.89 2.13
C PRO A 39 -17.50 -7.57 2.83
N PHE A 40 -16.68 -6.55 2.64
CA PHE A 40 -16.89 -5.20 3.13
C PHE A 40 -16.74 -4.19 1.99
N ILE A 41 -17.76 -3.36 1.81
CA ILE A 41 -17.78 -2.28 0.84
C ILE A 41 -17.86 -0.96 1.64
N PRO A 42 -16.84 -0.08 1.57
CA PRO A 42 -16.87 1.18 2.30
C PRO A 42 -17.94 2.12 1.73
N HIS A 43 -18.65 2.82 2.62
CA HIS A 43 -19.64 3.81 2.22
C HIS A 43 -18.99 5.21 2.21
N LEU A 44 -18.69 5.70 1.01
CA LEU A 44 -18.12 7.03 0.81
C LEU A 44 -19.22 8.07 0.61
N ARG A 45 -19.08 9.21 1.29
CA ARG A 45 -19.98 10.37 1.16
C ARG A 45 -19.64 11.24 -0.05
N SER A 46 -18.38 11.25 -0.47
CA SER A 46 -17.89 11.99 -1.62
C SER A 46 -16.54 11.45 -2.11
N ILE A 47 -16.08 11.92 -3.27
CA ILE A 47 -14.73 11.66 -3.80
C ILE A 47 -13.61 12.11 -2.85
N THR A 48 -13.87 13.12 -2.02
CA THR A 48 -12.90 13.67 -1.05
C THR A 48 -13.21 13.23 0.39
N ASP A 49 -13.97 12.16 0.59
CA ASP A 49 -14.30 11.65 1.92
C ASP A 49 -13.05 11.08 2.63
N THR A 50 -12.76 11.58 3.83
CA THR A 50 -11.62 11.19 4.66
C THR A 50 -12.03 10.41 5.91
N SER A 51 -13.30 9.98 6.05
CA SER A 51 -13.81 9.34 7.28
C SER A 51 -13.14 8.03 7.69
N TYR A 52 -12.43 7.37 6.77
CA TYR A 52 -11.67 6.14 7.03
C TYR A 52 -10.20 6.40 7.41
N PHE A 53 -9.80 7.67 7.54
CA PHE A 53 -8.49 8.09 8.02
C PHE A 53 -8.59 8.67 9.43
N PRO A 54 -7.56 8.50 10.29
CA PRO A 54 -7.53 9.13 11.60
C PRO A 54 -7.45 10.66 11.46
N THR A 55 -8.22 11.38 12.26
CA THR A 55 -8.25 12.86 12.26
C THR A 55 -7.31 13.50 13.28
N GLU A 56 -6.80 12.73 14.25
CA GLU A 56 -6.18 13.27 15.48
C GLU A 56 -4.64 13.27 15.49
N GLU A 57 -3.96 12.93 14.39
CA GLU A 57 -2.51 12.69 14.42
C GLU A 57 -1.61 13.88 14.00
N TYR A 58 -2.18 15.03 13.64
CA TYR A 58 -1.42 16.10 12.97
C TYR A 58 -1.25 17.41 13.74
N GLU A 59 -1.81 17.56 14.94
CA GLU A 59 -1.74 18.83 15.69
C GLU A 59 -0.32 19.24 16.06
N ASN A 60 0.64 18.30 16.11
CA ASN A 60 2.00 18.53 16.57
C ASN A 60 3.08 18.34 15.49
N VAL A 61 2.71 18.23 14.21
CA VAL A 61 3.69 18.12 13.12
C VAL A 61 4.15 19.53 12.71
N PRO A 62 5.43 19.90 12.93
CA PRO A 62 5.91 21.20 12.50
C PRO A 62 5.92 21.28 10.97
N GLU A 63 5.53 22.44 10.42
CA GLU A 63 5.50 22.71 8.97
C GLU A 63 6.90 22.57 8.34
N GLN A 64 7.94 22.82 9.12
CA GLN A 64 9.33 22.63 8.71
C GLN A 64 10.03 21.61 9.63
N PRO A 65 10.65 20.56 9.07
CA PRO A 65 11.41 19.61 9.87
C PRO A 65 12.62 20.31 10.53
N ALA A 66 12.84 20.01 11.81
CA ALA A 66 13.97 20.55 12.55
C ALA A 66 15.31 20.11 11.91
N GLY A 67 16.21 21.06 11.65
CA GLY A 67 17.53 20.79 11.04
C GLY A 67 17.55 20.82 9.51
N ALA A 68 16.48 21.30 8.85
CA ALA A 68 16.52 21.57 7.42
C ALA A 68 17.42 22.77 7.10
N ASP A 69 18.68 22.51 6.72
CA ASP A 69 19.53 23.51 6.07
C ASP A 69 18.94 23.82 4.68
N THR A 70 18.19 24.91 4.56
CA THR A 70 17.55 25.34 3.31
C THR A 70 18.51 26.04 2.35
N SER A 71 19.77 26.21 2.76
CA SER A 71 20.77 27.02 2.08
C SER A 71 21.71 26.14 1.24
N GLY A 72 21.43 26.00 -0.06
CA GLY A 72 22.40 25.47 -1.04
C GLY A 72 21.82 24.55 -2.12
N ALA A 73 22.43 24.57 -3.30
CA ALA A 73 22.03 23.75 -4.46
C ALA A 73 22.21 22.22 -4.25
N HIS A 74 22.98 21.80 -3.23
CA HIS A 74 23.21 20.39 -2.91
C HIS A 74 21.99 19.67 -2.34
N LYS A 75 21.02 20.39 -1.77
CA LYS A 75 19.80 19.79 -1.20
C LYS A 75 18.90 19.18 -2.27
N ASP A 76 18.92 19.72 -3.48
CA ASP A 76 18.04 19.27 -4.57
C ASP A 76 18.53 17.95 -5.20
N LEU A 77 19.81 17.58 -4.98
CA LEU A 77 20.37 16.29 -5.41
C LEU A 77 19.68 15.10 -4.75
N ALA A 78 19.18 15.24 -3.52
CA ALA A 78 18.43 14.20 -2.83
C ALA A 78 17.11 13.83 -3.53
N PHE A 79 16.61 14.71 -4.41
CA PHE A 79 15.36 14.54 -5.15
C PHE A 79 15.59 14.23 -6.64
N LEU A 80 16.84 13.98 -7.05
CA LEU A 80 17.13 13.56 -8.42
C LEU A 80 16.43 12.22 -8.71
N GLY A 81 15.60 12.18 -9.74
CA GLY A 81 14.79 11.00 -10.09
C GLY A 81 13.47 10.86 -9.31
N TYR A 82 13.14 11.81 -8.44
CA TYR A 82 11.87 11.83 -7.71
C TYR A 82 10.64 12.00 -8.62
N THR A 83 10.78 12.82 -9.67
CA THR A 83 9.67 13.10 -10.58
C THR A 83 9.30 11.87 -11.39
N PHE A 84 8.13 11.31 -11.08
CA PHE A 84 7.50 10.26 -11.85
C PHE A 84 6.23 10.78 -12.53
N LYS A 85 6.09 10.50 -13.82
CA LYS A 85 4.86 10.75 -14.58
C LYS A 85 4.33 9.42 -15.08
N ARG A 86 3.19 8.97 -14.55
CA ARG A 86 2.48 7.82 -15.11
C ARG A 86 2.02 8.16 -16.52
N PHE A 87 2.31 7.29 -17.48
CA PHE A 87 1.74 7.43 -18.82
C PHE A 87 0.23 7.26 -18.72
N SER A 88 -0.52 8.32 -19.04
CA SER A 88 -1.94 8.21 -19.33
C SER A 88 -2.05 7.75 -20.78
N VAL A 89 -2.41 6.49 -21.01
CA VAL A 89 -2.86 6.07 -22.33
C VAL A 89 -4.24 6.71 -22.50
N ASN A 90 -4.32 7.82 -23.23
CA ASN A 90 -5.62 8.33 -23.67
C ASN A 90 -6.22 7.30 -24.63
N SER A 91 -7.15 6.47 -24.13
CA SER A 91 -8.06 5.70 -24.97
C SER A 91 -9.12 6.64 -25.54
N HIS A 92 -8.70 7.51 -26.45
CA HIS A 92 -9.57 8.13 -27.44
C HIS A 92 -8.99 7.85 -28.83
N ALA A 93 -9.08 6.58 -29.19
CA ALA A 93 -9.11 6.11 -30.57
C ALA A 93 -10.11 4.96 -30.56
N PHE A 94 -11.41 5.26 -30.62
CA PHE A 94 -12.24 5.26 -31.82
C PHE A 94 -13.46 6.16 -31.57
#